data_AF-A0A453IFI1-F1
#
_entry.id   AF-A0A453IFI1-F1
#
_cell.length_a   1.000
_cell.length_b   1.000
_cell.length_c   1.000
_cell.angle_alpha   90.00
_cell.angle_beta   90.00
_cell.angle_gamma   90.00
#
_symmetry.space_group_name_H-M   'P 1'
#
loop_
_entity.id
_entity.type
_entity.pdbx_description
1 polymer ?
#
loop_
_entity_poly.entity_id
_entity_poly.type
_entity_poly.pdbx_seq_one_letter_code
_entity_poly.pdbx_strand_id
1 'polypeptide(L)'
;SESRMAYLQQAPAWFLWLASLGALYVAAFLPRLLVYLTHCLRRPEDLRLRYGTWAVVTGPTSGIGRSVALELARRGLNLVLVDLDAANLHEVSGTIMSLDVGILVNNAGIAKPGAVFLHEADVEAWVRMIRVNLWAVTEVTAAVLPGMLRRGRGAIVNMGSASSEGINSFPLHTMYSATKRYVAQFSRSLYVEYKSKGIDVQCQLNTAHASVLASGLQSNQFNAYMVLLRPFSRGV
;
A
#
# COMPACT_ATOMS: atom_id res chain seq x y z
N SER A 1 -31.83 -44.50 -6.62
CA SER A 1 -30.88 -43.69 -7.39
C SER A 1 -31.49 -43.16 -8.69
N GLU A 2 -32.54 -43.78 -9.24
CA GLU A 2 -33.23 -43.33 -10.46
C GLU A 2 -34.14 -42.09 -10.25
N SER A 3 -34.72 -41.91 -9.06
CA SER A 3 -35.66 -40.82 -8.76
C SER A 3 -35.02 -39.42 -8.70
N ARG A 4 -33.71 -39.31 -8.44
CA ARG A 4 -32.99 -38.01 -8.46
C ARG A 4 -32.65 -37.53 -9.87
N MET A 5 -32.49 -38.45 -10.83
CA MET A 5 -32.22 -38.09 -12.23
C MET A 5 -33.47 -37.57 -12.94
N ALA A 6 -34.66 -38.05 -12.58
CA ALA A 6 -35.93 -37.60 -13.16
C ALA A 6 -36.25 -36.11 -12.87
N TYR A 7 -35.82 -35.58 -11.73
CA TYR A 7 -36.11 -34.19 -11.33
C TYR A 7 -35.29 -33.16 -12.12
N LEU A 8 -34.07 -33.52 -12.54
CA LEU A 8 -33.22 -32.64 -13.35
C LEU A 8 -33.70 -32.53 -14.80
N GLN A 9 -34.49 -33.51 -15.30
CA GLN A 9 -35.07 -33.49 -16.64
C GLN A 9 -36.31 -32.56 -16.77
N GLN A 10 -36.88 -32.09 -15.66
CA GLN A 10 -38.05 -31.19 -15.65
C GLN A 10 -37.70 -29.73 -15.26
N ALA A 11 -36.42 -29.41 -15.10
CA ALA A 11 -36.01 -28.04 -14.79
C ALA A 11 -36.34 -27.11 -15.98
N PRO A 12 -37.05 -25.99 -15.76
CA PRO A 12 -37.32 -25.02 -16.82
C PRO A 12 -36.01 -24.51 -17.45
N ALA A 13 -36.00 -24.29 -18.76
CA ALA A 13 -34.81 -23.86 -19.48
C ALA A 13 -34.18 -22.58 -18.89
N TRP A 14 -34.99 -21.63 -18.40
CA TRP A 14 -34.50 -20.39 -17.76
C TRP A 14 -33.70 -20.68 -16.48
N PHE A 15 -34.07 -21.71 -15.72
CA PHE A 15 -33.37 -22.10 -14.49
C PHE A 15 -32.00 -22.69 -14.81
N LEU A 16 -31.93 -23.56 -15.83
CA LEU A 16 -30.67 -24.13 -16.30
C LEU A 16 -29.72 -23.04 -16.84
N TRP A 17 -30.24 -22.04 -17.53
CA TRP A 17 -29.47 -20.87 -17.96
C TRP A 17 -28.90 -20.07 -16.80
N LEU A 18 -29.72 -19.72 -15.80
CA LEU A 18 -29.26 -18.99 -14.61
C LEU A 18 -28.27 -19.80 -13.76
N ALA A 19 -28.51 -21.10 -13.58
CA ALA A 19 -27.60 -21.99 -12.87
C ALA A 19 -26.25 -22.09 -13.58
N SER A 20 -26.25 -22.16 -14.92
CA SER A 20 -25.02 -22.18 -15.72
C SER A 20 -24.26 -20.85 -15.62
N LEU A 21 -24.95 -19.71 -15.69
CA LEU A 21 -24.35 -18.39 -15.47
C LEU A 21 -23.76 -18.25 -14.06
N GLY A 22 -24.47 -18.71 -13.03
CA GLY A 22 -23.99 -18.72 -11.65
C GLY A 22 -22.77 -19.62 -11.47
N ALA A 23 -22.77 -20.81 -12.06
CA ALA A 23 -21.65 -21.73 -12.05
C ALA A 23 -20.42 -21.14 -12.78
N LEU A 24 -20.61 -20.51 -13.93
CA LEU A 24 -19.57 -19.77 -14.67
C LEU A 24 -18.98 -18.62 -13.82
N TYR A 25 -19.83 -17.86 -13.13
CA TYR A 25 -19.39 -16.79 -12.23
C TYR A 25 -18.54 -17.36 -11.08
N VAL A 26 -19.03 -18.37 -10.36
CA VAL A 26 -18.28 -19.02 -9.26
C VAL A 26 -16.97 -19.63 -9.77
N ALA A 27 -17.00 -20.32 -10.91
CA ALA A 27 -15.82 -20.89 -11.55
C ALA A 27 -14.80 -19.81 -11.95
N ALA A 28 -15.24 -18.62 -12.37
CA ALA A 28 -14.36 -17.49 -12.64
C ALA A 28 -13.73 -16.88 -11.36
N PHE A 29 -14.39 -17.02 -10.21
CA PHE A 29 -13.86 -16.57 -8.92
C PHE A 29 -12.94 -17.58 -8.23
N LEU A 30 -13.15 -18.88 -8.47
CA LEU A 30 -12.39 -19.95 -7.82
C LEU A 30 -10.87 -19.83 -8.01
N PRO A 31 -10.30 -19.51 -9.19
CA PRO A 31 -8.88 -19.29 -9.35
C PRO A 31 -8.34 -18.15 -8.48
N ARG A 32 -9.10 -17.05 -8.35
CA ARG A 32 -8.73 -15.91 -7.50
C ARG A 32 -8.72 -16.31 -6.04
N LEU A 33 -9.71 -17.08 -5.60
CA LEU A 33 -9.79 -17.62 -4.24
C LEU A 33 -8.63 -18.58 -3.97
N LEU A 34 -8.32 -19.50 -4.88
CA LEU A 34 -7.21 -20.44 -4.73
C LEU A 34 -5.86 -19.73 -4.71
N VAL A 35 -5.66 -18.72 -5.56
CA VAL A 35 -4.48 -17.84 -5.51
C VAL A 35 -4.43 -17.16 -4.15
N TYR A 36 -5.49 -16.54 -3.67
CA TYR A 36 -5.53 -15.93 -2.35
C TYR A 36 -5.18 -16.92 -1.22
N LEU A 37 -5.78 -18.12 -1.21
CA LEU A 37 -5.51 -19.15 -0.21
C LEU A 37 -4.05 -19.64 -0.27
N THR A 38 -3.49 -19.84 -1.47
CA THR A 38 -2.07 -20.19 -1.60
C THR A 38 -1.14 -19.07 -1.12
N HIS A 39 -1.57 -17.80 -1.20
CA HIS A 39 -0.84 -16.67 -0.63
C HIS A 39 -0.92 -16.64 0.90
N CYS A 40 -2.07 -16.96 1.49
CA CYS A 40 -2.22 -17.10 2.94
C CYS A 40 -1.36 -18.22 3.53
N LEU A 41 -1.09 -19.27 2.73
CA LEU A 41 -0.31 -20.44 3.14
C LEU A 41 1.18 -20.36 2.78
N ARG A 42 1.63 -19.31 2.08
CA ARG A 42 3.04 -19.13 1.70
C ARG A 42 3.89 -18.72 2.90
N ARG A 43 5.09 -19.31 3.02
CA ARG A 43 6.06 -18.93 4.04
C ARG A 43 6.51 -17.48 3.85
N PRO A 44 6.73 -16.72 4.95
CA PRO A 44 7.23 -15.36 4.86
C PRO A 44 8.61 -15.36 4.21
N GLU A 45 8.81 -14.44 3.26
CA GLU A 45 10.11 -14.28 2.61
C GLU A 45 11.09 -13.50 3.47
N ASP A 46 12.38 -13.83 3.32
CA ASP A 46 13.46 -13.06 3.92
C ASP A 46 13.64 -11.75 3.13
N LEU A 47 13.18 -10.66 3.74
CA LEU A 47 13.29 -9.32 3.19
C LEU A 47 14.73 -8.85 3.03
N ARG A 48 15.64 -9.29 3.90
CA ARG A 48 17.05 -8.88 3.85
C ARG A 48 17.71 -9.45 2.61
N LEU A 49 17.46 -10.73 2.34
CA LEU A 49 17.96 -11.42 1.15
C LEU A 49 17.34 -10.84 -0.13
N ARG A 50 16.04 -10.50 -0.10
CA ARG A 50 15.33 -10.04 -1.29
C ARG A 50 15.62 -8.58 -1.63
N TYR A 51 15.60 -7.70 -0.63
CA TYR A 51 15.58 -6.25 -0.87
C TYR A 51 16.79 -5.52 -0.31
N GLY A 52 17.41 -6.00 0.76
CA GLY A 52 18.57 -5.37 1.39
C GLY A 52 18.46 -5.26 2.91
N THR A 53 19.56 -4.87 3.56
CA THR A 53 19.63 -4.86 5.03
C THR A 53 19.11 -3.58 5.67
N TRP A 54 18.94 -2.49 4.91
CA TRP A 54 18.44 -1.22 5.43
C TRP A 54 17.03 -0.89 4.96
N ALA A 55 16.23 -0.33 5.87
CA ALA A 55 14.92 0.22 5.56
C ALA A 55 14.78 1.66 6.05
N VAL A 56 14.12 2.50 5.26
CA VAL A 56 13.75 3.86 5.63
C VAL A 56 12.25 3.88 5.94
N VAL A 57 11.85 4.47 7.06
CA VAL A 57 10.44 4.62 7.45
C VAL A 57 10.16 6.07 7.80
N THR A 58 9.21 6.69 7.09
CA THR A 58 8.75 8.05 7.38
C THR A 58 7.58 8.07 8.35
N GLY A 59 7.52 9.06 9.24
CA GLY A 59 6.51 9.17 10.30
C GLY A 59 6.52 7.99 11.29
N PRO A 60 7.68 7.63 11.88
CA PRO A 60 7.86 6.40 12.66
C PRO A 60 7.39 6.51 14.11
N THR A 61 6.97 7.69 14.56
CA THR A 61 6.76 7.99 15.98
C THR A 61 5.46 7.43 16.56
N SER A 62 4.44 7.21 15.72
CA SER A 62 3.14 6.70 16.17
C SER A 62 2.41 5.89 15.10
N GLY A 63 1.32 5.22 15.50
CA GLY A 63 0.41 4.53 14.59
C GLY A 63 1.09 3.48 13.72
N ILE A 64 0.72 3.46 12.44
CA ILE A 64 1.19 2.48 11.46
C ILE A 64 2.71 2.57 11.27
N GLY A 65 3.28 3.77 11.17
CA GLY A 65 4.72 3.96 10.99
C GLY A 65 5.54 3.35 12.12
N ARG A 66 5.10 3.54 13.37
CA ARG A 66 5.75 2.92 14.54
C ARG A 66 5.71 1.40 14.48
N SER A 67 4.53 0.83 14.18
CA SER A 67 4.38 -0.63 14.08
C SER A 67 5.22 -1.20 12.94
N VAL A 68 5.32 -0.49 11.81
CA VAL A 68 6.19 -0.84 10.68
C VAL A 68 7.65 -0.82 11.04
N ALA A 69 8.11 0.25 11.68
CA ALA A 69 9.50 0.33 12.14
C ALA A 69 9.82 -0.84 13.09
N LEU A 70 9.01 -1.07 14.12
CA LEU A 70 9.25 -2.13 15.10
C LEU A 70 9.30 -3.52 14.46
N GLU A 71 8.43 -3.80 13.49
CA GLU A 71 8.41 -5.10 12.84
C GLU A 71 9.55 -5.31 11.84
N LEU A 72 9.96 -4.28 11.10
CA LEU A 72 11.17 -4.34 10.27
C LEU A 72 12.43 -4.55 11.13
N ALA A 73 12.50 -3.92 12.32
CA ALA A 73 13.56 -4.17 13.30
C ALA A 73 13.55 -5.62 13.81
N ARG A 74 12.37 -6.19 14.13
CA ARG A 74 12.24 -7.61 14.55
C ARG A 74 12.70 -8.58 13.46
N ARG A 75 12.55 -8.20 12.20
CA ARG A 75 13.06 -8.96 11.03
C ARG A 75 14.54 -8.72 10.76
N GLY A 76 15.22 -7.96 11.61
CA GLY A 76 16.66 -7.75 11.58
C GLY A 76 17.12 -6.76 10.50
N LEU A 77 16.27 -5.84 10.06
CA LEU A 77 16.69 -4.72 9.21
C LEU A 77 17.23 -3.57 10.05
N ASN A 78 18.26 -2.91 9.54
CA ASN A 78 18.73 -1.63 10.06
C ASN A 78 17.78 -0.53 9.62
N LEU A 79 17.44 0.40 10.52
CA LEU A 79 16.41 1.41 10.26
C LEU A 79 16.96 2.82 10.21
N VAL A 80 16.49 3.58 9.21
CA VAL A 80 16.56 5.03 9.19
C VAL A 80 15.15 5.56 9.42
N LEU A 81 14.96 6.23 10.55
CA LEU A 81 13.67 6.74 11.01
C LEU A 81 13.60 8.23 10.71
N VAL A 82 12.66 8.64 9.87
CA VAL A 82 12.57 10.02 9.36
C VAL A 82 11.26 10.66 9.81
N ASP A 83 11.35 11.70 10.63
CA ASP A 83 10.21 12.57 10.90
C ASP A 83 10.15 13.70 9.86
N LEU A 84 8.94 14.13 9.50
CA LEU A 84 8.74 15.10 8.42
C LEU A 84 8.72 16.53 8.98
N ASP A 85 9.90 17.00 9.35
CA ASP A 85 10.23 18.42 9.33
C ASP A 85 10.95 18.73 8.01
N ALA A 86 10.45 19.73 7.27
CA ALA A 86 11.00 20.11 5.97
C ALA A 86 12.47 20.54 6.04
N ALA A 87 12.92 21.05 7.20
CA ALA A 87 14.31 21.46 7.41
C ALA A 87 15.30 20.27 7.40
N ASN A 88 14.86 19.08 7.80
CA ASN A 88 15.74 17.92 7.98
C ASN A 88 15.82 17.01 6.75
N LEU A 89 14.98 17.24 5.74
CA LEU A 89 14.81 16.31 4.62
C LEU A 89 16.06 16.21 3.72
N HIS A 90 16.76 17.33 3.53
CA HIS A 90 17.96 17.38 2.69
C HIS A 90 19.15 16.63 3.31
N GLU A 91 19.37 16.80 4.62
CA GLU A 91 20.43 16.09 5.37
C GLU A 91 20.16 14.57 5.41
N VAL A 92 18.90 14.21 5.67
CA VAL A 92 18.45 12.82 5.66
C VAL A 92 18.64 12.19 4.28
N SER A 93 18.33 12.92 3.19
CA SER A 93 18.55 12.46 1.82
C SER A 93 20.03 12.12 1.56
N GLY A 94 20.96 13.00 1.96
CA GLY A 94 22.40 12.75 1.84
C GLY A 94 22.85 11.50 2.60
N THR A 95 22.34 11.31 3.82
CA THR A 95 22.63 10.11 4.63
C THR A 95 22.09 8.85 3.96
N ILE A 96 20.85 8.88 3.47
CA ILE A 96 20.18 7.77 2.77
C ILE A 96 20.96 7.31 1.55
N MET A 97 21.53 8.24 0.78
CA MET A 97 22.29 7.93 -0.44
C MET A 97 23.54 7.08 -0.17
N SER A 98 24.10 7.14 1.04
CA SER A 98 25.29 6.37 1.45
C SER A 98 25.00 4.93 1.90
N LEU A 99 23.73 4.58 2.11
CA LEU A 99 23.32 3.30 2.70
C LEU A 99 22.80 2.29 1.64
N ASP A 100 22.85 0.99 1.96
CA ASP A 100 22.18 -0.07 1.19
C ASP A 100 20.68 -0.14 1.50
N VAL A 101 19.97 0.97 1.24
CA VAL A 101 18.52 1.05 1.44
C VAL A 101 17.81 0.14 0.46
N GLY A 102 17.26 -0.95 1.00
CA GLY A 102 16.50 -1.94 0.25
C GLY A 102 15.00 -1.70 0.28
N ILE A 103 14.50 -1.08 1.36
CA ILE A 103 13.07 -0.87 1.58
C ILE A 103 12.82 0.58 1.96
N LEU A 104 11.86 1.22 1.31
CA LEU A 104 11.33 2.53 1.71
C LEU A 104 9.85 2.38 2.07
N VAL A 105 9.46 2.89 3.23
CA VAL A 105 8.07 3.03 3.64
C VAL A 105 7.73 4.52 3.81
N ASN A 106 7.05 5.07 2.81
CA ASN A 106 6.48 6.42 2.86
C ASN A 106 5.14 6.38 3.61
N ASN A 107 5.22 6.37 4.94
CA ASN A 107 4.07 6.31 5.82
C ASN A 107 3.55 7.66 6.28
N ALA A 108 4.43 8.65 6.40
CA ALA A 108 4.05 9.94 6.93
C ALA A 108 2.95 10.61 6.09
N GLY A 109 2.01 11.24 6.78
CA GLY A 109 0.91 11.96 6.17
C GLY A 109 0.03 12.64 7.20
N ILE A 110 -0.56 13.78 6.83
CA ILE A 110 -1.49 14.53 7.67
C ILE A 110 -2.83 14.75 6.95
N ALA A 111 -3.89 14.80 7.75
CA ALA A 111 -5.26 15.09 7.30
C ALA A 111 -5.83 16.37 7.94
N LYS A 112 -5.10 17.03 8.84
CA LYS A 112 -5.51 18.30 9.46
C LYS A 112 -5.54 19.41 8.39
N PRO A 113 -6.51 20.33 8.43
CA PRO A 113 -7.51 20.60 9.47
C PRO A 113 -8.70 19.63 9.56
N GLY A 114 -8.85 18.68 8.63
CA GLY A 114 -9.93 17.69 8.65
C GLY A 114 -11.01 17.99 7.61
N ALA A 115 -12.27 17.79 7.99
CA ALA A 115 -13.44 18.02 7.13
C ALA A 115 -13.86 19.49 7.20
N VAL A 116 -13.47 20.30 6.23
CA VAL A 116 -13.81 21.73 6.13
C VAL A 116 -13.96 22.15 4.67
N PHE A 117 -14.69 23.24 4.40
CA PHE A 117 -14.64 23.85 3.08
C PHE A 117 -13.25 24.44 2.82
N LEU A 118 -12.85 24.51 1.54
CA LEU A 118 -11.52 24.97 1.16
C LEU A 118 -11.20 26.37 1.67
N HIS A 119 -12.21 27.26 1.69
CA HIS A 119 -12.08 28.66 2.10
C HIS A 119 -12.10 28.88 3.62
N GLU A 120 -12.43 27.86 4.42
CA GLU A 120 -12.53 27.96 5.88
C GLU A 120 -11.19 27.73 6.59
N ALA A 121 -10.19 27.18 5.89
CA ALA A 121 -8.88 26.94 6.45
C ALA A 121 -7.80 27.79 5.79
N ASP A 122 -6.78 28.07 6.59
CA ASP A 122 -5.60 28.81 6.17
C ASP A 122 -4.85 28.08 5.03
N VAL A 123 -4.44 28.84 4.02
CA VAL A 123 -3.62 28.38 2.90
C VAL A 123 -2.36 27.68 3.41
N GLU A 124 -1.75 28.18 4.50
CA GLU A 124 -0.57 27.55 5.06
C GLU A 124 -0.85 26.14 5.62
N ALA A 125 -2.07 25.86 6.10
CA ALA A 125 -2.46 24.51 6.49
C ALA A 125 -2.52 23.57 5.29
N TRP A 126 -3.03 24.06 4.15
CA TRP A 126 -3.07 23.31 2.90
C TRP A 126 -1.69 23.08 2.31
N VAL A 127 -0.82 24.10 2.31
CA VAL A 127 0.58 23.99 1.87
C VAL A 127 1.33 22.98 2.74
N ARG A 128 1.14 23.00 4.07
CA ARG A 128 1.71 21.98 4.96
C ARG A 128 1.25 20.58 4.59
N MET A 129 -0.05 20.37 4.33
CA MET A 129 -0.56 19.07 3.89
C MET A 129 0.07 18.61 2.58
N ILE A 130 0.21 19.49 1.59
CA ILE A 130 0.87 19.18 0.32
C ILE A 130 2.34 18.81 0.54
N ARG A 131 3.07 19.57 1.35
CA ARG A 131 4.49 19.30 1.64
C ARG A 131 4.68 17.93 2.28
N VAL A 132 3.86 17.59 3.26
CA VAL A 132 3.95 16.31 3.97
C VAL A 132 3.48 15.15 3.10
N ASN A 133 2.33 15.27 2.42
CA ASN A 133 1.69 14.14 1.74
C ASN A 133 2.20 13.91 0.30
N LEU A 134 2.72 14.94 -0.38
CA LEU A 134 3.22 14.84 -1.75
C LEU A 134 4.73 15.02 -1.77
N TRP A 135 5.19 16.23 -1.42
CA TRP A 135 6.57 16.63 -1.63
C TRP A 135 7.55 15.67 -0.95
N ALA A 136 7.33 15.39 0.33
CA ALA A 136 8.19 14.49 1.08
C ALA A 136 8.21 13.05 0.50
N VAL A 137 7.05 12.52 0.08
CA VAL A 137 6.95 11.20 -0.54
C VAL A 137 7.78 11.15 -1.81
N THR A 138 7.68 12.19 -2.65
CA THR A 138 8.43 12.31 -3.90
C THR A 138 9.93 12.44 -3.66
N GLU A 139 10.33 13.31 -2.73
CA GLU A 139 11.74 13.60 -2.45
C GLU A 139 12.47 12.40 -1.86
N VAL A 140 11.91 11.75 -0.83
CA VAL A 140 12.52 10.55 -0.23
C VAL A 140 12.59 9.41 -1.24
N THR A 141 11.55 9.25 -2.07
CA THR A 141 11.57 8.25 -3.14
C THR A 141 12.68 8.53 -4.15
N ALA A 142 12.82 9.79 -4.59
CA ALA A 142 13.86 10.21 -5.52
C ALA A 142 15.28 10.01 -4.94
N ALA A 143 15.44 10.17 -3.62
CA ALA A 143 16.72 9.94 -2.94
C ALA A 143 17.13 8.46 -2.89
N VAL A 144 16.19 7.55 -2.60
CA VAL A 144 16.50 6.10 -2.47
C VAL A 144 16.65 5.40 -3.82
N LEU A 145 15.88 5.85 -4.83
CA LEU A 145 15.66 5.10 -6.06
C LEU A 145 16.96 4.86 -6.87
N PRO A 146 17.86 5.85 -7.05
CA PRO A 146 19.13 5.62 -7.75
C PRO A 146 19.97 4.50 -7.12
N GLY A 147 19.98 4.40 -5.79
CA GLY A 147 20.67 3.33 -5.07
C GLY A 147 20.05 1.96 -5.35
N MET A 148 18.72 1.87 -5.27
CA MET A 148 18.00 0.63 -5.56
C MET A 148 18.24 0.16 -7.00
N LEU A 149 18.23 1.09 -7.96
CA LEU A 149 18.46 0.79 -9.39
C LEU A 149 19.86 0.27 -9.66
N ARG A 150 20.90 0.87 -9.06
CA ARG A 150 22.28 0.37 -9.19
C ARG A 150 22.42 -1.09 -8.72
N ARG A 151 21.60 -1.49 -7.75
CA ARG A 151 21.62 -2.84 -7.16
C ARG A 151 20.65 -3.81 -7.84
N GLY A 152 19.74 -3.31 -8.70
CA GLY A 152 18.69 -4.12 -9.32
C GLY A 152 17.69 -4.73 -8.33
N ARG A 153 17.59 -4.17 -7.11
CA ARG A 153 16.66 -4.62 -6.07
C ARG A 153 16.17 -3.46 -5.22
N GLY A 154 14.88 -3.47 -4.90
CA GLY A 154 14.30 -2.56 -3.91
C GLY A 154 12.79 -2.71 -3.77
N ALA A 155 12.26 -2.23 -2.65
CA ALA A 155 10.83 -2.14 -2.40
C ALA A 155 10.45 -0.73 -1.92
N ILE A 156 9.39 -0.16 -2.49
CA ILE A 156 8.80 1.11 -2.06
C ILE A 156 7.34 0.87 -1.70
N VAL A 157 6.98 1.17 -0.45
CA VAL A 157 5.61 1.08 0.07
C VAL A 157 5.13 2.49 0.41
N ASN A 158 4.14 2.96 -0.33
CA ASN A 158 3.51 4.25 -0.11
C ASN A 158 2.16 4.05 0.58
N MET A 159 1.86 4.87 1.60
CA MET A 159 0.59 4.76 2.32
C MET A 159 -0.49 5.62 1.66
N GLY A 160 -1.37 4.96 0.91
CA GLY A 160 -2.57 5.54 0.33
C GLY A 160 -3.74 5.61 1.29
N SER A 161 -4.94 5.82 0.75
CA SER A 161 -6.18 5.89 1.52
C SER A 161 -7.32 5.27 0.73
N ALA A 162 -8.18 4.48 1.39
CA ALA A 162 -9.40 3.97 0.77
C ALA A 162 -10.32 5.12 0.31
N SER A 163 -10.27 6.27 1.00
CA SER A 163 -11.04 7.47 0.63
C SER A 163 -10.64 8.08 -0.71
N SER A 164 -9.48 7.73 -1.26
CA SER A 164 -9.05 8.21 -2.58
C SER A 164 -9.26 7.19 -3.69
N GLU A 165 -9.27 5.89 -3.42
CA GLU A 165 -9.44 4.86 -4.47
C GLU A 165 -10.87 4.32 -4.60
N GLY A 166 -11.62 4.25 -3.49
CA GLY A 166 -12.99 3.74 -3.50
C GLY A 166 -14.07 4.81 -3.68
N ILE A 167 -13.68 6.09 -3.65
CA ILE A 167 -14.61 7.23 -3.66
C ILE A 167 -14.14 8.22 -4.72
N ASN A 168 -15.03 8.53 -5.68
CA ASN A 168 -14.71 9.46 -6.76
C ASN A 168 -14.58 10.91 -6.29
N SER A 169 -15.40 11.31 -5.31
CA SER A 169 -15.40 12.64 -4.70
C SER A 169 -15.60 12.53 -3.19
N PHE A 170 -14.76 13.20 -2.41
CA PHE A 170 -14.83 13.18 -0.94
C PHE A 170 -14.97 14.61 -0.39
N PRO A 171 -16.20 15.16 -0.38
CA PRO A 171 -16.47 16.54 0.06
C PRO A 171 -15.91 16.83 1.45
N LEU A 172 -15.53 18.09 1.69
CA LEU A 172 -14.88 18.59 2.91
C LEU A 172 -13.47 18.04 3.17
N HIS A 173 -13.06 16.98 2.46
CA HIS A 173 -11.72 16.40 2.48
C HIS A 173 -10.99 16.58 1.14
N THR A 174 -11.31 17.65 0.40
CA THR A 174 -10.82 17.88 -0.97
C THR A 174 -9.30 17.79 -1.05
N MET A 175 -8.57 18.52 -0.19
CA MET A 175 -7.11 18.51 -0.20
C MET A 175 -6.55 17.14 0.19
N TYR A 176 -7.04 16.54 1.27
CA TYR A 176 -6.56 15.24 1.72
C TYR A 176 -6.77 14.15 0.67
N SER A 177 -7.99 14.03 0.13
CA SER A 177 -8.31 13.04 -0.90
C SER A 177 -7.51 13.25 -2.19
N ALA A 178 -7.34 14.49 -2.64
CA ALA A 178 -6.46 14.82 -3.76
C ALA A 178 -5.01 14.38 -3.51
N THR A 179 -4.48 14.66 -2.31
CA THR A 179 -3.10 14.25 -1.95
C THR A 179 -2.92 12.73 -1.94
N LYS A 180 -3.93 11.97 -1.49
CA LYS A 180 -3.86 10.51 -1.48
C LYS A 180 -4.08 9.89 -2.86
N ARG A 181 -4.85 10.54 -3.74
CA ARG A 181 -4.95 10.17 -5.16
C ARG A 181 -3.61 10.35 -5.88
N TYR A 182 -2.87 11.42 -5.58
CA TYR A 182 -1.49 11.59 -6.07
C TYR A 182 -0.62 10.40 -5.68
N VAL A 183 -0.60 10.03 -4.40
CA VAL A 183 0.22 8.90 -3.90
C VAL A 183 -0.12 7.59 -4.62
N ALA A 184 -1.41 7.33 -4.87
CA ALA A 184 -1.85 6.15 -5.60
C ALA A 184 -1.37 6.16 -7.06
N GLN A 185 -1.55 7.27 -7.77
CA GLN A 185 -1.10 7.40 -9.15
C GLN A 185 0.43 7.33 -9.26
N PHE A 186 1.14 8.04 -8.39
CA PHE A 186 2.60 8.02 -8.28
C PHE A 186 3.11 6.59 -8.13
N SER A 187 2.51 5.81 -7.23
CA SER A 187 2.89 4.41 -7.02
C SER A 187 2.62 3.52 -8.23
N ARG A 188 1.49 3.71 -8.93
CA ARG A 188 1.13 2.96 -10.15
C ARG A 188 2.13 3.22 -11.27
N SER A 189 2.44 4.48 -11.53
CA SER A 189 3.42 4.87 -12.55
C SER A 189 4.80 4.28 -12.25
N LEU A 190 5.32 4.48 -11.03
CA LEU A 190 6.61 3.93 -10.63
C LEU A 190 6.66 2.39 -10.72
N TYR A 191 5.58 1.70 -10.33
CA TYR A 191 5.53 0.24 -10.46
C TYR A 191 5.78 -0.18 -11.91
N VAL A 192 5.05 0.39 -12.88
CA VAL A 192 5.20 0.02 -14.28
C VAL A 192 6.59 0.41 -14.83
N GLU A 193 7.11 1.57 -14.45
CA GLU A 193 8.40 2.10 -14.92
C GLU A 193 9.63 1.32 -14.41
N TYR A 194 9.55 0.76 -13.21
CA TYR A 194 10.70 0.20 -12.51
C TYR A 194 10.59 -1.30 -12.19
N LYS A 195 9.45 -1.95 -12.45
CA LYS A 195 9.28 -3.39 -12.21
C LYS A 195 10.31 -4.25 -12.95
N SER A 196 10.56 -3.96 -14.23
CA SER A 196 11.56 -4.67 -15.04
C SER A 196 13.00 -4.44 -14.57
N LYS A 197 13.22 -3.42 -13.73
CA LYS A 197 14.52 -3.06 -13.13
C LYS A 197 14.68 -3.62 -11.71
N GLY A 198 13.79 -4.52 -11.29
CA GLY A 198 13.85 -5.20 -9.99
C GLY A 198 13.32 -4.37 -8.81
N ILE A 199 12.59 -3.27 -9.08
CA ILE A 199 12.01 -2.44 -8.03
C ILE A 199 10.52 -2.75 -7.91
N ASP A 200 10.11 -3.19 -6.72
CA ASP A 200 8.71 -3.40 -6.38
C ASP A 200 8.13 -2.13 -5.76
N VAL A 201 7.08 -1.58 -6.37
CA VAL A 201 6.39 -0.39 -5.83
C VAL A 201 4.94 -0.72 -5.54
N GLN A 202 4.46 -0.28 -4.38
CA GLN A 202 3.10 -0.51 -3.94
C GLN A 202 2.51 0.71 -3.25
N CYS A 203 1.22 0.96 -3.52
CA CYS A 203 0.36 1.79 -2.68
C CYS A 203 -0.48 0.91 -1.75
N GLN A 204 -0.27 1.02 -0.45
CA GLN A 204 -1.07 0.32 0.56
C GLN A 204 -2.28 1.20 0.93
N LEU A 205 -3.49 0.68 0.70
CA LEU A 205 -4.71 1.39 1.04
C LEU A 205 -5.08 1.14 2.50
N ASN A 206 -5.09 2.20 3.29
CA ASN A 206 -5.60 2.17 4.65
C ASN A 206 -7.05 2.65 4.68
N THR A 207 -7.89 1.95 5.44
CA THR A 207 -9.20 2.44 5.88
C THR A 207 -9.05 3.11 7.26
N ALA A 208 -9.90 4.07 7.61
CA ALA A 208 -9.83 4.80 8.88
C ALA A 208 -9.87 3.88 10.13
N HIS A 209 -10.50 2.70 10.02
CA HIS A 209 -10.43 1.67 11.06
C HIS A 209 -9.03 1.11 11.30
N ALA A 210 -8.21 0.98 10.26
CA ALA A 210 -6.85 0.44 10.39
C ALA A 210 -5.94 1.35 11.23
N SER A 211 -6.12 2.68 11.18
CA SER A 211 -5.35 3.62 12.01
C SER A 211 -5.74 3.61 13.48
N VAL A 212 -7.03 3.38 13.79
CA VAL A 212 -7.53 3.24 15.18
C VAL A 212 -7.18 1.88 15.76
N LEU A 213 -7.12 0.83 14.93
CA LEU A 213 -6.69 -0.50 15.35
C LEU A 213 -5.17 -0.62 15.51
N ALA A 214 -4.39 0.16 14.76
CA ALA A 214 -2.92 0.18 14.86
C ALA A 214 -2.40 0.70 16.22
N SER A 215 -3.22 1.39 17.02
CA SER A 215 -2.88 1.75 18.39
C SER A 215 -3.04 0.59 19.40
N GLY A 216 -3.61 -0.56 18.98
CA GLY A 216 -3.94 -1.67 19.88
C GLY A 216 -3.64 -3.09 19.39
N LEU A 217 -3.04 -3.31 18.21
CA LEU A 217 -2.90 -4.67 17.65
C LEU A 217 -1.47 -5.21 17.58
N GLN A 218 -1.32 -6.43 18.10
CA GLN A 218 -0.13 -7.27 18.08
C GLN A 218 0.21 -7.82 16.67
N SER A 219 1.45 -8.30 16.56
CA SER A 219 2.25 -8.84 15.43
C SER A 219 1.56 -9.53 14.24
N ASN A 220 0.35 -10.07 14.37
CA ASN A 220 -0.26 -10.89 13.30
C ASN A 220 -0.83 -10.09 12.11
N GLN A 221 -1.14 -8.81 12.26
CA GLN A 221 -1.60 -8.01 11.10
C GLN A 221 -0.46 -7.54 10.20
N PHE A 222 0.78 -7.53 10.68
CA PHE A 222 1.91 -7.14 9.84
C PHE A 222 2.15 -8.08 8.67
N ASN A 223 1.90 -9.39 8.87
CA ASN A 223 1.90 -10.32 7.75
C ASN A 223 0.80 -9.99 6.73
N ALA A 224 -0.37 -9.47 7.14
CA ALA A 224 -1.37 -9.00 6.18
C ALA A 224 -0.95 -7.71 5.44
N TYR A 225 -0.22 -6.80 6.11
CA TYR A 225 0.35 -5.60 5.48
C TYR A 225 1.49 -5.91 4.51
N MET A 226 2.28 -6.95 4.80
CA MET A 226 3.41 -7.38 3.98
C MET A 226 3.08 -8.43 2.91
N VAL A 227 1.99 -9.19 3.07
CA VAL A 227 1.45 -10.09 2.02
C VAL A 227 1.12 -9.31 0.74
N LEU A 228 0.97 -7.98 0.87
CA LEU A 228 0.69 -7.09 -0.23
C LEU A 228 1.93 -6.64 -1.03
N LEU A 229 3.18 -6.88 -0.59
CA LEU A 229 4.41 -6.56 -1.35
C LEU A 229 4.63 -7.37 -2.65
N ARG A 230 3.56 -7.85 -3.28
CA ARG A 230 3.55 -8.63 -4.52
C ARG A 230 2.34 -8.31 -5.38
N PRO A 231 2.50 -8.43 -6.70
CA PRO A 231 1.92 -7.52 -7.67
C PRO A 231 0.40 -7.61 -7.65
N PHE A 232 -0.26 -6.46 -7.69
CA PHE A 232 -1.60 -6.39 -8.27
C PHE A 232 -1.44 -6.68 -9.77
N SER A 233 -1.28 -7.95 -10.13
CA SER A 233 -1.27 -8.37 -11.51
C SER A 233 -2.69 -8.20 -12.05
N ARG A 234 -2.81 -7.21 -12.95
CA ARG A 234 -3.89 -6.92 -13.90
C ARG A 234 -4.92 -5.90 -13.44
N GLY A 235 -4.83 -4.75 -14.12
CA GLY A 235 -5.85 -3.74 -14.28
C GLY A 235 -5.32 -2.70 -15.27
N VAL A 236 -5.40 -3.03 -16.56
CA VAL A 236 -5.55 -2.01 -17.62
C VAL A 236 -6.78 -1.17 -17.28
#